data_AF-A0A5D0IJ66-F1
#
_entry.id   AF-A0A5D0IJ66-F1
#
_cell.length_a   1.000
_cell.length_b   1.000
_cell.length_c   1.000
_cell.angle_alpha   90.00
_cell.angle_beta   90.00
_cell.angle_gamma   90.00
#
_symmetry.space_group_name_H-M   'P 1'
#
loop_
_entity.id
_entity.type
_entity.pdbx_description
1 polymer ?
#
loop_
_entity_poly.entity_id
_entity_poly.type
_entity_poly.pdbx_seq_one_letter_code
_entity_poly.pdbx_strand_id
1 'polypeptide(L)'
;NVNLGDIFLEEEAESLEAVTVIAENSTIQQKVDRKVITIGKDLAATGTASQLMVGIPSVNVDAQTGDISMRGNQNVRVMVDGKLSNIPTAQLLKQIPSTAIKSIELITNPSAKYNPEGMSGIINIVLHKNTMVGFNGNLNVGVTHEKEA
;
A
#
# COMPACT_ATOMS: atom_id res chain seq x y z
N ASN A 1 3.49 -10.55 -76.32
CA ASN A 1 3.87 -9.38 -75.50
C ASN A 1 2.61 -8.61 -75.15
N VAL A 2 2.16 -8.69 -73.91
CA VAL A 2 1.01 -7.93 -73.41
C VAL A 2 1.55 -6.70 -72.70
N ASN A 3 1.13 -5.52 -73.16
CA ASN A 3 1.45 -4.24 -72.52
C ASN A 3 0.33 -3.94 -71.51
N LEU A 4 0.71 -3.67 -70.25
CA LEU A 4 -0.22 -3.48 -69.12
C LEU A 4 -0.53 -2.00 -68.82
N GLY A 5 0.01 -1.05 -69.61
CA GLY A 5 -0.17 0.38 -69.37
C GLY A 5 0.52 0.86 -68.08
N ASP A 6 0.23 2.09 -67.68
CA ASP A 6 0.83 2.71 -66.50
C ASP A 6 0.06 2.33 -65.23
N ILE A 7 0.74 1.70 -64.27
CA ILE A 7 0.18 1.36 -62.95
C ILE A 7 0.56 2.47 -61.97
N PHE A 8 -0.45 3.17 -61.48
CA PHE A 8 -0.29 4.20 -60.46
C PHE A 8 -0.43 3.57 -59.07
N LEU A 9 0.54 3.83 -58.19
CA LEU A 9 0.55 3.42 -56.79
C LEU A 9 0.11 4.61 -55.93
N GLU A 10 -0.85 4.40 -55.04
CA GLU A 10 -1.17 5.34 -53.96
C GLU A 10 -0.49 4.91 -52.67
N GLU A 11 0.05 5.88 -51.94
CA GLU A 11 0.72 5.66 -50.66
C GLU A 11 -0.32 5.56 -49.55
N GLU A 12 -0.51 4.36 -49.01
CA GLU A 12 -1.42 4.13 -47.88
C GLU A 12 -0.67 4.40 -46.57
N ALA A 13 -0.91 5.57 -45.98
CA ALA A 13 -0.32 5.96 -44.70
C ALA A 13 -1.19 5.45 -43.54
N GLU A 14 -0.80 4.32 -42.96
CA GLU A 14 -1.45 3.80 -41.76
C GLU A 14 -0.95 4.56 -40.51
N SER A 15 -1.81 5.39 -39.91
CA SER A 15 -1.50 6.12 -38.69
C SER A 15 -1.60 5.18 -37.48
N LEU A 16 -0.46 4.87 -36.87
CA LEU A 16 -0.41 4.10 -35.62
C LEU A 16 -1.12 4.86 -34.48
N GLU A 17 -2.02 4.17 -33.79
CA GLU A 17 -2.72 4.69 -32.62
C GLU A 17 -1.71 4.86 -31.46
N ALA A 18 -1.67 6.06 -30.85
CA ALA A 18 -0.69 6.37 -29.82
C ALA A 18 -0.94 5.56 -28.53
N VAL A 19 0.04 4.74 -28.14
CA VAL A 19 -0.01 4.01 -26.86
C VAL A 19 0.26 5.00 -25.72
N THR A 20 -0.78 5.34 -24.95
CA THR A 20 -0.63 6.17 -23.74
C THR A 20 -0.13 5.31 -22.59
N VAL A 21 1.18 5.35 -22.33
CA VAL A 21 1.77 4.73 -21.14
C VAL A 21 1.50 5.63 -19.93
N ILE A 22 0.42 5.35 -19.19
CA ILE A 22 0.22 5.95 -17.86
C ILE A 22 1.21 5.27 -16.93
N ALA A 23 2.29 5.96 -16.56
CA ALA A 23 3.19 5.48 -15.53
C ALA A 23 2.43 5.38 -14.20
N GLU A 24 2.21 4.16 -13.71
CA GLU A 24 1.65 3.89 -12.38
C GLU A 24 2.71 4.22 -11.31
N ASN A 25 3.05 5.49 -11.19
CA ASN A 25 3.98 5.99 -10.20
C ASN A 25 3.26 6.23 -8.87
N SER A 26 4.00 6.07 -7.77
CA SER A 26 3.49 6.39 -6.46
C SER A 26 3.22 7.88 -6.33
N THR A 27 2.05 8.25 -5.82
CA THR A 27 1.64 9.66 -5.68
C THR A 27 1.44 10.04 -4.23
N ILE A 28 1.76 11.28 -3.89
CA ILE A 28 1.57 11.83 -2.56
C ILE A 28 0.52 12.95 -2.62
N GLN A 29 -0.54 12.82 -1.83
CA GLN A 29 -1.58 13.84 -1.67
C GLN A 29 -1.64 14.30 -0.22
N GLN A 30 -1.44 15.61 0.01
CA GLN A 30 -1.65 16.23 1.32
C GLN A 30 -3.12 16.61 1.47
N LYS A 31 -3.76 16.12 2.54
CA LYS A 31 -5.10 16.54 2.98
C LYS A 31 -4.99 17.29 4.31
N VAL A 32 -6.11 17.83 4.78
CA VAL A 32 -6.19 18.61 6.02
C VAL A 32 -5.83 17.76 7.25
N ASP A 33 -6.27 16.50 7.28
CA ASP A 33 -6.12 15.60 8.43
C ASP A 33 -5.04 14.52 8.24
N ARG A 34 -4.63 14.27 6.99
CA ARG A 34 -3.73 13.18 6.63
C ARG A 34 -2.90 13.44 5.37
N LYS A 35 -1.80 12.70 5.23
CA LYS A 35 -1.06 12.56 3.97
C LYS A 35 -1.36 11.18 3.38
N VAL A 36 -1.79 11.11 2.13
CA VAL A 36 -2.11 9.85 1.44
C VAL A 36 -1.00 9.56 0.44
N ILE A 37 -0.37 8.41 0.56
CA ILE A 37 0.64 7.90 -0.37
C ILE A 37 0.01 6.73 -1.09
N THR A 38 -0.33 6.91 -2.37
CA THR A 38 -0.80 5.82 -3.22
C THR A 38 0.40 5.05 -3.74
N ILE A 39 0.35 3.73 -3.62
CA ILE A 39 1.45 2.85 -3.99
C ILE A 39 1.28 2.47 -5.45
N GLY A 40 2.23 2.93 -6.27
CA GLY A 40 2.37 2.56 -7.68
C GLY A 40 3.25 1.32 -7.86
N LYS A 41 3.47 0.93 -9.11
CA LYS A 41 4.34 -0.21 -9.49
C LYS A 41 5.80 -0.02 -9.06
N ASP A 42 6.23 1.23 -8.93
CA ASP A 42 7.55 1.63 -8.47
C ASP A 42 7.85 1.25 -7.02
N LEU A 43 6.86 1.36 -6.12
CA LEU A 43 6.99 1.00 -4.70
C LEU A 43 6.39 -0.38 -4.35
N ALA A 44 5.52 -0.95 -5.20
CA ALA A 44 4.88 -2.24 -4.93
C ALA A 44 5.82 -3.46 -5.01
N ALA A 45 7.05 -3.30 -5.54
CA ALA A 45 8.01 -4.39 -5.70
C ALA A 45 8.96 -4.58 -4.50
N THR A 46 8.82 -3.79 -3.43
CA THR A 46 9.82 -3.71 -2.34
C THR A 46 9.68 -4.80 -1.28
N GLY A 47 8.90 -5.87 -1.51
CA GLY A 47 8.75 -6.99 -0.56
C GLY A 47 7.58 -6.79 0.42
N THR A 48 7.84 -6.50 1.70
CA THR A 48 6.82 -6.36 2.76
C THR A 48 6.44 -4.90 3.03
N ALA A 49 5.37 -4.68 3.80
CA ALA A 49 4.96 -3.34 4.23
C ALA A 49 6.07 -2.63 5.02
N SER A 50 6.83 -3.34 5.87
CA SER A 50 7.94 -2.74 6.61
C SER A 50 9.01 -2.15 5.69
N GLN A 51 9.31 -2.82 4.57
CA GLN A 51 10.26 -2.33 3.58
C GLN A 51 9.70 -1.14 2.80
N LEU A 52 8.40 -1.18 2.46
CA LEU A 52 7.71 -0.07 1.81
C LEU A 52 7.70 1.20 2.67
N MET A 53 7.54 1.07 3.99
CA MET A 53 7.51 2.20 4.93
C MET A 53 8.82 3.00 4.97
N VAL A 54 9.97 2.37 4.66
CA VAL A 54 11.28 3.05 4.58
C VAL A 54 11.30 4.12 3.48
N GLY A 55 10.54 3.90 2.39
CA GLY A 55 10.41 4.87 1.30
C GLY A 55 9.46 6.03 1.59
N ILE A 56 8.75 6.02 2.72
CA ILE A 56 7.73 7.03 3.02
C ILE A 56 8.35 8.19 3.81
N PRO A 57 8.28 9.43 3.32
CA PRO A 57 8.77 10.59 4.05
C PRO A 57 8.07 10.73 5.40
N SER A 58 8.83 11.08 6.43
CA SER A 58 8.36 11.27 7.81
C SER A 58 7.98 10.00 8.56
N VAL A 59 8.23 8.83 7.97
CA VAL A 59 8.17 7.52 8.64
C VAL A 59 9.59 6.98 8.78
N ASN A 60 9.90 6.37 9.92
CA ASN A 60 11.16 5.66 10.12
C ASN A 60 10.86 4.30 10.73
N VAL A 61 11.54 3.27 10.23
CA VAL A 61 11.43 1.89 10.69
C VAL A 61 12.78 1.47 11.25
N ASP A 62 12.82 1.10 12.52
CA ASP A 62 14.02 0.57 13.15
C ASP A 62 14.32 -0.82 12.57
N ALA A 63 15.52 -1.00 12.02
CA ALA A 63 15.90 -2.24 11.35
C ALA A 63 16.13 -3.42 12.32
N GLN A 64 16.39 -3.14 13.60
CA GLN A 64 16.65 -4.15 14.64
C GLN A 64 15.37 -4.56 15.33
N THR A 65 14.56 -3.60 15.79
CA THR A 65 13.34 -3.88 16.54
C THR A 65 12.11 -4.00 15.64
N GLY A 66 12.13 -3.38 14.46
CA GLY A 66 10.96 -3.27 13.58
C GLY A 66 9.95 -2.22 14.06
N ASP A 67 10.31 -1.43 15.07
CA ASP A 67 9.46 -0.35 15.57
C ASP A 67 9.32 0.75 14.53
N ILE A 68 8.16 1.40 14.53
CA ILE A 68 7.87 2.50 13.62
C ILE A 68 7.79 3.80 14.39
N SER A 69 8.33 4.86 13.81
CA SER A 69 8.11 6.22 14.29
C SER A 69 7.61 7.09 13.15
N MET A 70 6.82 8.09 13.52
CA MET A 70 6.30 9.09 12.60
C MET A 70 6.65 10.47 13.14
N ARG A 71 7.30 11.29 12.32
CA ARG A 71 7.82 12.62 12.71
C ARG A 71 8.65 12.59 14.02
N GLY A 72 9.44 11.53 14.21
CA GLY A 72 10.33 11.38 15.38
C GLY A 72 9.66 10.90 16.67
N ASN A 73 8.35 10.62 16.68
CA ASN A 73 7.65 10.08 17.85
C ASN A 73 7.21 8.62 17.55
N GLN A 74 7.52 7.73 18.50
CA GLN A 74 7.30 6.29 18.45
C GLN A 74 5.89 5.86 18.89
N ASN A 75 5.14 6.75 19.55
CA ASN A 75 3.76 6.53 19.93
C ASN A 75 2.83 6.68 18.70
N VAL A 76 2.93 5.71 17.80
CA VAL A 76 2.19 5.62 16.54
C VAL A 76 1.36 4.36 16.55
N ARG A 77 0.09 4.48 16.16
CA ARG A 77 -0.80 3.33 16.01
C ARG A 77 -0.90 2.95 14.55
N VAL A 78 -0.95 1.65 14.28
CA VAL A 78 -1.16 1.13 12.93
C VAL A 78 -2.59 0.61 12.78
N MET A 79 -3.23 1.04 11.70
CA MET A 79 -4.51 0.53 11.23
C MET A 79 -4.32 -0.25 9.94
N VAL A 80 -5.19 -1.22 9.71
CA VAL A 80 -5.39 -1.87 8.42
C VAL A 80 -6.85 -1.68 8.03
N ASP A 81 -7.08 -1.07 6.87
CA ASP A 81 -8.41 -0.71 6.37
C ASP A 81 -9.29 0.01 7.42
N GLY A 82 -8.69 0.95 8.16
CA GLY A 82 -9.37 1.76 9.17
C GLY A 82 -9.67 1.04 10.50
N LYS A 83 -9.22 -0.21 10.66
CA LYS A 83 -9.33 -0.96 11.93
C LYS A 83 -7.98 -1.00 12.63
N LEU A 84 -7.99 -0.73 13.94
CA LEU A 84 -6.79 -0.85 14.76
C LEU A 84 -6.35 -2.31 14.86
N SER A 85 -5.07 -2.54 14.62
CA SER A 85 -4.46 -3.85 14.87
C SER A 85 -4.12 -4.01 16.35
N ASN A 86 -4.35 -5.20 16.88
CA ASN A 86 -3.88 -5.63 18.20
C ASN A 86 -2.53 -6.38 18.11
N ILE A 87 -2.05 -6.66 16.90
CA ILE A 87 -0.75 -7.31 16.65
C ILE A 87 0.34 -6.25 16.79
N PRO A 88 1.51 -6.57 17.40
CA PRO A 88 2.67 -5.69 17.42
C PRO A 88 3.01 -5.17 16.02
N THR A 89 3.26 -3.87 15.89
CA THR A 89 3.46 -3.20 14.60
C THR A 89 4.54 -3.86 13.75
N ALA A 90 5.69 -4.19 14.35
CA ALA A 90 6.80 -4.86 13.67
C ALA A 90 6.37 -6.18 13.01
N GLN A 91 5.53 -6.96 13.70
CA GLN A 91 5.04 -8.24 13.20
C GLN A 91 3.98 -8.04 12.11
N LEU A 92 3.05 -7.11 12.32
CA LEU A 92 2.01 -6.77 11.34
C LEU A 92 2.62 -6.33 10.00
N LEU A 93 3.59 -5.41 10.03
CA LEU A 93 4.21 -4.86 8.83
C LEU A 93 5.03 -5.90 8.04
N LYS A 94 5.54 -6.94 8.72
CA LYS A 94 6.22 -8.06 8.06
C LYS A 94 5.24 -9.03 7.39
N GLN A 95 4.01 -9.12 7.88
CA GLN A 95 3.00 -10.03 7.35
C GLN A 95 2.28 -9.49 6.11
N ILE A 96 2.19 -8.16 5.96
CA ILE A 96 1.50 -7.55 4.83
C ILE A 96 2.47 -7.45 3.64
N PRO A 97 2.20 -8.12 2.50
CA PRO A 97 3.00 -7.93 1.30
C PRO A 97 2.74 -6.54 0.70
N SER A 98 3.78 -5.88 0.21
CA SER A 98 3.69 -4.55 -0.41
C SER A 98 2.72 -4.52 -1.60
N THR A 99 2.65 -5.61 -2.37
CA THR A 99 1.72 -5.78 -3.49
C THR A 99 0.23 -5.78 -3.10
N ALA A 100 -0.09 -6.07 -1.83
CA ALA A 100 -1.46 -5.99 -1.33
C ALA A 100 -1.84 -4.56 -0.88
N ILE A 101 -0.89 -3.63 -0.81
CA ILE A 101 -1.11 -2.28 -0.29
C ILE A 101 -1.51 -1.36 -1.44
N LYS A 102 -2.70 -0.78 -1.35
CA LYS A 102 -3.17 0.25 -2.27
C LYS A 102 -2.63 1.62 -1.92
N SER A 103 -2.66 1.97 -0.64
CA SER A 103 -2.19 3.28 -0.17
C SER A 103 -1.86 3.26 1.32
N ILE A 104 -0.92 4.11 1.72
CA ILE A 104 -0.61 4.41 3.11
C ILE A 104 -1.13 5.80 3.45
N GLU A 105 -1.89 5.91 4.52
CA GLU A 105 -2.37 7.19 5.04
C GLU A 105 -1.69 7.52 6.36
N LEU A 106 -1.00 8.66 6.41
CA LEU A 106 -0.41 9.20 7.62
C LEU A 106 -1.37 10.21 8.21
N ILE A 107 -2.16 9.78 9.20
CA ILE A 107 -3.18 10.59 9.87
C ILE A 107 -2.48 11.33 11.01
N THR A 108 -2.25 12.62 10.81
CA THR A 108 -1.52 13.47 11.76
C THR A 108 -2.45 14.17 12.74
N ASN A 109 -3.74 14.24 12.41
CA ASN A 109 -4.80 14.81 13.25
C ASN A 109 -5.95 13.81 13.44
N PRO A 110 -5.75 12.74 14.25
CA PRO A 110 -6.78 11.74 14.48
C PRO A 110 -7.97 12.31 15.27
N SER A 111 -9.18 11.82 15.01
CA SER A 111 -10.37 12.18 15.79
C SER A 111 -10.23 11.76 17.25
N ALA A 112 -10.97 12.39 18.16
CA ALA A 112 -10.96 12.11 19.60
C ALA A 112 -11.14 10.62 19.96
N LYS A 113 -11.89 9.84 19.16
CA LYS A 113 -12.05 8.38 19.35
C LYS A 113 -10.72 7.60 19.33
N TYR A 114 -9.70 8.12 18.66
CA TYR A 114 -8.43 7.43 18.39
C TYR A 114 -7.20 8.19 18.92
N ASN A 115 -7.37 9.29 19.65
CA ASN A 115 -6.27 10.14 20.13
C ASN A 115 -6.10 10.07 21.66
N PRO A 116 -5.44 9.04 22.22
CA PRO A 116 -4.97 9.08 23.60
C PRO A 116 -3.82 10.09 23.75
N GLU A 117 -3.62 10.62 24.95
CA GLU A 117 -2.59 11.65 25.22
C GLU A 117 -1.19 11.21 24.74
N GLY A 118 -0.48 12.11 24.03
CA GLY A 118 0.91 11.92 23.59
C GLY A 118 1.12 11.16 22.27
N MET A 119 0.06 10.89 21.49
CA MET A 119 0.17 10.23 20.19
C MET A 119 0.78 11.11 19.09
N SER A 120 1.66 10.53 18.25
CA SER A 120 2.20 11.21 17.05
C SER A 120 1.24 11.16 15.85
N GLY A 121 0.27 10.23 15.90
CA GLY A 121 -0.75 10.02 14.88
C GLY A 121 -0.91 8.53 14.54
N ILE A 122 -1.58 8.28 13.42
CA ILE A 122 -1.99 6.93 12.99
C ILE A 122 -1.48 6.68 11.58
N ILE A 123 -0.91 5.50 11.36
CA ILE A 123 -0.57 5.00 10.03
C ILE A 123 -1.64 4.00 9.62
N ASN A 124 -2.43 4.33 8.61
CA ASN A 124 -3.45 3.43 8.07
C ASN A 124 -2.97 2.80 6.77
N ILE A 125 -2.87 1.48 6.76
CA ILE A 125 -2.53 0.68 5.58
C ILE A 125 -3.85 0.31 4.90
N VAL A 126 -4.09 0.89 3.74
CA VAL A 126 -5.26 0.56 2.92
C VAL A 126 -4.86 -0.51 1.94
N LEU A 127 -5.51 -1.66 2.00
CA LEU A 127 -5.24 -2.77 1.12
C LEU A 127 -6.01 -2.63 -0.20
N HIS A 128 -5.51 -3.27 -1.25
CA HIS A 128 -6.33 -3.52 -2.42
C HIS A 128 -7.53 -4.36 -1.97
N LYS A 129 -8.74 -3.89 -2.30
CA LYS A 129 -9.93 -4.70 -2.09
C LYS A 129 -9.80 -5.93 -2.98
N ASN A 130 -9.50 -7.06 -2.37
CA ASN A 130 -9.50 -8.33 -3.07
C ASN A 130 -10.96 -8.65 -3.39
N THR A 131 -11.42 -8.28 -4.59
CA THR A 131 -12.76 -8.61 -5.09
C THR A 131 -12.81 -10.06 -5.57
N MET A 132 -12.07 -10.99 -4.93
CA MET A 132 -12.41 -12.40 -5.00
C MET A 132 -13.77 -12.57 -4.32
N VAL A 133 -14.82 -12.44 -5.12
CA VAL A 133 -16.18 -12.83 -4.77
C VAL A 133 -16.12 -14.34 -4.48
N GLY A 134 -16.10 -14.69 -3.19
CA GLY A 134 -15.93 -16.07 -2.72
C GLY A 134 -15.94 -16.16 -1.20
N PHE A 135 -16.07 -17.38 -0.67
CA PHE A 135 -16.10 -17.65 0.77
C PHE A 135 -14.68 -17.67 1.36
N ASN A 136 -14.39 -16.79 2.32
CA ASN A 136 -13.15 -16.79 3.08
C ASN A 136 -13.45 -17.17 4.53
N GLY A 137 -12.85 -18.25 5.04
CA GLY A 137 -13.02 -18.72 6.41
C GLY A 137 -11.66 -19.03 7.05
N ASN A 138 -11.53 -18.75 8.35
CA ASN A 138 -10.35 -19.11 9.14
C ASN A 138 -10.83 -19.85 10.40
N LEU A 139 -10.30 -21.05 10.65
CA LEU A 139 -10.58 -21.88 11.81
C LEU A 139 -9.30 -22.06 12.63
N ASN A 140 -9.26 -21.49 13.83
CA ASN A 140 -8.18 -21.72 14.79
C ASN A 140 -8.70 -22.58 15.94
N VAL A 141 -8.05 -23.70 16.22
CA VAL A 141 -8.35 -24.58 17.35
C VAL A 141 -7.14 -24.58 18.29
N GLY A 142 -7.35 -24.22 19.55
CA GLY A 142 -6.35 -24.26 20.60
C GLY A 142 -6.89 -24.97 21.83
N VAL A 143 -6.08 -25.84 22.43
CA VAL A 143 -6.38 -26.50 23.72
C VAL A 143 -5.39 -25.98 24.75
N THR A 144 -5.90 -25.30 25.78
CA THR A 144 -5.10 -24.86 26.92
C THR A 144 -5.50 -25.69 28.12
N HIS A 145 -4.53 -26.38 28.73
CA HIS A 145 -4.73 -27.15 29.96
C HIS A 145 -3.84 -26.56 31.05
N GLU A 146 -4.47 -25.97 32.06
CA GLU A 146 -3.79 -25.48 33.26
C GLU A 146 -3.81 -26.60 34.31
N LYS A 147 -2.67 -26.88 34.93
CA LYS A 147 -2.58 -27.85 36.02
C LYS A 147 -2.07 -27.10 37.24
N GLU A 148 -2.99 -26.74 38.13
CA GLU A 148 -2.65 -26.24 39.45
C GLU A 148 -1.94 -27.35 40.24
N ALA A 149 -0.87 -26.99 40.93
CA ALA A 149 -0.14 -27.81 41.88
C ALA A 149 -0.19 -27.15 43.26
#